data_AF-A0A359E451-F1
#
_entry.id   AF-A0A359E451-F1
#
_cell.length_a   1.000
_cell.length_b   1.000
_cell.length_c   1.000
_cell.angle_alpha   90.00
_cell.angle_beta   90.00
_cell.angle_gamma   90.00
#
_symmetry.space_group_name_H-M   'P 1'
#
loop_
_entity.id
_entity.type
_entity.pdbx_description
1 polymer ?
#
loop_
_entity_poly.entity_id
_entity_poly.type
_entity_poly.pdbx_seq_one_letter_code
_entity_poly.pdbx_strand_id
1 'polypeptide(L)' 'MKVTVVGAGGNVGSTVAHAVAQRDFAKEVVAVDLERKDGDKTFYPSKGRALDQWESSPIHLFDTRINGTVDYADTADSD' A
#
# COMPACT_ATOMS: atom_id res chain seq x y z
N MET A 1 -3.27 -4.69 14.57
CA MET A 1 -2.04 -5.03 13.87
C MET A 1 -1.92 -4.15 12.64
N LYS A 2 -0.75 -3.56 12.40
CA LYS A 2 -0.43 -2.68 11.27
C LYS A 2 0.83 -3.22 10.60
N VAL A 3 0.80 -3.39 9.28
CA VAL A 3 1.93 -3.95 8.52
C VAL A 3 2.44 -2.89 7.54
N THR A 4 3.74 -2.64 7.52
CA THR A 4 4.37 -1.79 6.49
C THR A 4 5.04 -2.64 5.42
N VAL A 5 4.80 -2.30 4.15
CA VAL A 5 5.53 -2.84 3.00
C VAL A 5 6.32 -1.72 2.34
N VAL A 6 7.65 -1.79 2.47
CA VAL A 6 8.59 -0.85 1.85
C VAL A 6 8.90 -1.28 0.41
N GLY A 7 8.78 -0.35 -0.54
CA GLY A 7 8.93 -0.63 -1.98
C GLY A 7 7.63 -1.12 -2.63
N ALA A 8 6.47 -0.68 -2.13
CA ALA A 8 5.16 -1.12 -2.59
C ALA A 8 4.72 -0.56 -3.97
N GLY A 9 5.46 0.40 -4.51
CA GLY A 9 5.33 0.88 -5.89
C GLY A 9 5.93 -0.08 -6.93
N GLY A 10 6.79 -1.01 -6.50
CA GLY A 10 7.30 -2.11 -7.29
C GLY A 10 6.33 -3.30 -7.38
N ASN A 11 6.63 -4.26 -8.26
CA ASN A 11 5.75 -5.40 -8.49
C ASN A 11 5.62 -6.31 -7.25
N VAL A 12 6.75 -6.68 -6.66
CA VAL A 12 6.76 -7.60 -5.51
C VAL A 12 6.11 -6.96 -4.29
N GLY A 13 6.48 -5.73 -3.94
CA GLY A 13 5.91 -5.02 -2.79
C GLY A 13 4.39 -4.83 -2.94
N SER A 14 3.93 -4.48 -4.14
CA SER A 14 2.50 -4.38 -4.44
C SER A 14 1.76 -5.71 -4.25
N THR A 15 2.34 -6.83 -4.69
CA THR A 15 1.77 -8.18 -4.47
C THR A 15 1.73 -8.55 -2.99
N VAL A 16 2.80 -8.25 -2.24
CA VAL A 16 2.85 -8.52 -0.79
C VAL A 16 1.77 -7.70 -0.06
N ALA A 17 1.65 -6.40 -0.35
CA ALA A 17 0.64 -5.54 0.26
C ALA A 17 -0.79 -6.07 0.03
N HIS A 18 -1.10 -6.46 -1.21
CA HIS A 18 -2.42 -7.01 -1.55
C HIS A 18 -2.66 -8.37 -0.88
N ALA A 19 -1.65 -9.26 -0.88
CA ALA A 19 -1.76 -10.58 -0.27
C ALA A 19 -1.96 -10.50 1.25
N VAL A 20 -1.31 -9.54 1.94
CA VAL A 20 -1.55 -9.30 3.36
C VAL A 20 -2.98 -8.79 3.58
N ALA A 21 -3.42 -7.82 2.77
CA ALA A 21 -4.76 -7.24 2.90
C ALA A 21 -5.89 -8.28 2.69
N GLN A 22 -5.78 -9.12 1.67
CA GLN A 22 -6.76 -10.18 1.39
C GLN A 22 -6.85 -11.26 2.48
N ARG A 23 -5.85 -11.36 3.36
CA ARG A 23 -5.87 -12.33 4.47
C ARG A 23 -6.59 -11.79 5.70
N ASP A 24 -6.90 -10.50 5.70
CA ASP A 24 -7.78 -9.81 6.65
C ASP A 24 -7.44 -9.96 8.14
N PHE A 25 -6.16 -10.20 8.47
CA PHE A 25 -5.68 -10.25 9.85
C PHE A 25 -5.06 -8.94 10.32
N ALA A 26 -4.66 -8.07 9.39
CA ALA A 26 -4.13 -6.74 9.68
C ALA A 26 -5.26 -5.72 9.60
N LYS A 27 -5.24 -4.69 10.46
CA LYS A 27 -6.22 -3.60 10.34
C LYS A 27 -5.82 -2.64 9.21
N GLU A 28 -4.52 -2.48 9.01
CA GLU A 28 -3.95 -1.56 8.03
C GLU A 28 -2.66 -2.14 7.42
N VAL A 29 -2.52 -1.97 6.10
CA VAL A 29 -1.28 -2.15 5.35
C VAL A 29 -0.81 -0.79 4.85
N VAL A 30 0.37 -0.35 5.28
CA VAL A 30 1.02 0.87 4.78
C VAL A 30 1.98 0.49 3.66
N ALA A 31 1.62 0.88 2.44
CA ALA A 31 2.41 0.71 1.24
C ALA A 31 3.27 1.96 1.02
N VAL A 32 4.56 1.91 1.37
CA VAL A 32 5.48 3.06 1.20
C VAL A 32 6.39 2.85 -0.01
N ASP A 33 6.53 3.89 -0.83
CA ASP A 33 7.51 3.95 -1.92
C ASP A 33 7.88 5.42 -2.19
N LEU A 34 8.98 5.65 -2.89
CA LEU A 34 9.37 6.97 -3.33
C LEU A 34 8.45 7.47 -4.46
N GLU A 35 8.25 8.78 -4.51
CA GLU A 35 7.72 9.41 -5.72
C GLU A 35 8.69 9.21 -6.90
N ARG A 36 8.14 9.09 -8.10
CA ARG A 36 8.93 9.02 -9.34
C ARG A 36 8.69 10.27 -10.16
N LYS A 37 9.74 10.79 -10.78
CA LYS A 37 9.66 11.96 -11.67
C LYS A 37 10.00 11.54 -13.09
N ASP A 38 9.17 11.96 -14.04
CA ASP A 38 9.42 11.83 -15.48
C ASP A 38 9.06 13.17 -16.13
N GLY A 39 10.10 13.94 -16.45
CA GLY A 39 9.94 15.34 -16.89
C GLY A 39 9.28 16.21 -15.82
N ASP A 40 8.17 16.83 -16.18
CA ASP A 40 7.33 17.69 -15.34
C ASP A 40 6.31 16.91 -14.48
N LYS A 41 6.19 15.60 -14.69
CA LYS A 41 5.21 14.75 -14.00
C LYS A 41 5.82 14.11 -12.76
N THR A 42 5.04 14.11 -11.68
CA THR A 42 5.35 13.37 -10.45
C THR A 42 4.32 12.26 -10.26
N PHE A 43 4.81 11.03 -10.10
CA PHE A 43 4.01 9.84 -9.90
C PHE A 43 4.18 9.34 -8.48
N TYR A 44 3.11 8.81 -7.92
CA TYR A 44 3.09 8.21 -6.58
C TYR A 44 2.66 6.74 -6.72
N PRO A 45 3.55 5.83 -7.14
CA PRO A 45 3.17 4.46 -7.46
C PRO A 45 2.50 3.72 -6.31
N SER A 46 2.99 3.94 -5.07
CA SER A 46 2.39 3.37 -3.86
C SER A 46 0.96 3.86 -3.62
N LYS A 47 0.69 5.17 -3.79
CA LYS A 47 -0.66 5.76 -3.63
C LYS A 47 -1.66 5.19 -4.61
N GLY A 48 -1.30 5.13 -5.89
CA GLY A 48 -2.18 4.61 -6.93
C GLY A 48 -2.49 3.12 -6.75
N ARG A 49 -1.46 2.30 -6.49
CA ARG A 49 -1.64 0.86 -6.28
C ARG A 49 -2.44 0.54 -5.01
N ALA A 50 -2.22 1.27 -3.92
CA ALA A 50 -2.97 1.07 -2.69
C ALA A 50 -4.47 1.41 -2.87
N LEU A 51 -4.78 2.50 -3.59
CA LEU A 51 -6.15 2.85 -3.91
C LEU A 51 -6.84 1.76 -4.75
N ASP A 52 -6.21 1.34 -5.86
CA ASP A 52 -6.71 0.28 -6.74
C ASP A 52 -6.99 -1.03 -5.97
N GLN A 53 -6.03 -1.47 -5.17
CA GLN A 53 -6.19 -2.67 -4.35
C GLN A 53 -7.32 -2.52 -3.32
N TRP A 54 -7.47 -1.37 -2.67
CA TRP A 54 -8.54 -1.16 -1.68
C TRP A 54 -9.92 -1.00 -2.32
N GLU A 55 -10.02 -0.40 -3.52
CA GLU A 55 -11.26 -0.36 -4.30
C GLU A 55 -11.75 -1.77 -4.72
N SER A 56 -10.83 -2.75 -4.80
CA SER A 56 -11.17 -4.16 -5.04
C SER A 56 -11.68 -4.90 -3.78
N SER A 57 -11.55 -4.31 -2.59
CA SER A 57 -11.87 -4.98 -1.32
C SER A 57 -13.32 -5.46 -1.20
N PRO A 58 -14.34 -4.72 -1.67
CA PRO A 58 -15.73 -5.20 -1.61
C PRO A 58 -15.99 -6.43 -2.49
N ILE A 59 -15.17 -6.66 -3.52
CA ILE A 59 -15.24 -7.83 -4.39
C ILE A 59 -14.52 -9.02 -3.74
N HIS A 60 -13.38 -8.76 -3.10
CA HIS A 60 -12.55 -9.79 -2.47
C HIS A 60 -12.90 -10.07 -1.00
N LEU A 61 -13.84 -9.32 -0.42
CA LEU A 61 -14.37 -9.47 0.93
C LEU A 61 -13.31 -9.36 2.04
N PHE A 62 -12.50 -8.30 1.99
CA PHE A 62 -11.60 -7.93 3.09
C PHE A 62 -11.85 -6.48 3.55
N ASP A 63 -11.61 -6.22 4.84
CA ASP A 63 -11.77 -4.91 5.46
C ASP A 63 -10.43 -4.21 5.74
N THR A 64 -9.32 -4.95 5.66
CA THR A 64 -7.96 -4.40 5.82
C THR A 64 -7.76 -3.16 4.95
N ARG A 65 -7.49 -2.01 5.60
CA ARG A 65 -7.24 -0.76 4.88
C ARG A 65 -5.85 -0.80 4.25
N ILE A 66 -5.76 -0.48 2.95
CA ILE A 66 -4.47 -0.28 2.29
C ILE A 66 -4.25 1.22 2.13
N ASN A 67 -3.16 1.73 2.69
CA ASN A 67 -2.77 3.13 2.64
C ASN A 67 -1.44 3.29 1.90
N GLY A 68 -1.45 3.98 0.76
CA GLY A 68 -0.25 4.26 -0.02
C GLY A 68 0.37 5.59 0.40
N THR A 69 1.69 5.63 0.60
CA THR A 69 2.39 6.83 1.07
C THR A 69 3.80 6.97 0.50
N VAL A 70 4.37 8.15 0.69
CA VAL A 70 5.80 8.48 0.47
C VAL A 70 6.50 8.92 1.77
N ASP A 71 5.77 9.03 2.87
CA ASP A 71 6.28 9.49 4.16
C ASP A 71 6.42 8.31 5.13
N TYR A 72 7.60 8.15 5.71
CA TYR A 72 7.86 7.13 6.73
C TYR A 72 7.15 7.43 8.06
N ALA A 73 6.69 8.66 8.30
CA ALA A 73 5.87 8.96 9.47
C ALA A 73 4.60 8.07 9.52
N ASP A 74 4.03 7.75 8.35
CA ASP A 74 2.86 6.88 8.25
C ASP A 74 3.16 5.42 8.60
N THR A 75 4.43 5.00 8.65
CA THR A 75 4.82 3.63 9.02
C THR A 75 4.95 3.44 10.54
N ALA A 76 4.76 4.50 11.34
CA ALA A 76 4.85 4.45 12.79
C ALA A 76 3.96 3.36 13.39
N ASP A 77 4.48 2.71 14.44
CA ASP A 77 3.81 1.65 15.19
C ASP A 77 3.33 0.46 14.34
N SER A 78 4.04 0.16 13.24
CA SER A 78 3.87 -1.11 12.53
C SER A 78 4.46 -2.24 13.37
N ASP A 79 3.73 -3.36 13.45
CA ASP A 79 4.18 -4.62 14.04
C ASP A 79 5.23 -5.29 13.14
#